data_AF-A0A2N5TTH7-F1
#
_entry.id   AF-A0A2N5TTH7-F1
#
_cell.length_a   1.000
_cell.length_b   1.000
_cell.length_c   1.000
_cell.angle_alpha   90.00
_cell.angle_beta   90.00
_cell.angle_gamma   90.00
#
_symmetry.space_group_name_H-M   'P 1'
#
loop_
_entity.id
_entity.type
_entity.pdbx_description
1 polymer ?
#
loop_
_entity_poly.entity_id
_entity_poly.type
_entity_poly.pdbx_seq_one_letter_code
_entity_poly.pdbx_strand_id
1 'polypeptide(L)'
;MARILFIQRITGESVIQWMTDISFIQWMTGELVIQWMTDISFIQWMTGELVIQWMTDISFIQWMTRELDIHWMTNTGHPMDDLDDRCRSHPVDDLPLEFGMQPTGTMNQDPIGLPPPSQFRHFRAQNVNAFRFPISWQRMQPNIMEELDSEYLGLLSKYVERAVASNASVIIDLHNYARRDGKVIGEAEELPRDSLVDFWLRLAKEFKGFSEEVAFGIMNEPYDVKQEVWFGTLQAVVTAIRNSGATNRILLPAENWSHLESFSTSYHAGMSQILNPDGSCTGLIFEIHEYFDSNGSGTSSDCPVPRTKELGELITLLEKDNRQAVITEFGGGNNLACASVLEQFVQTAHNSFPHILGYFIWGAGAFDKNYNLVVTILQEGRWIDQSNFMAIKKFYDAGHQSNPIKLDGGR
;
A
#
# COMPACT_ATOMS: atom_id res chain seq x y z
N MET A 1 -42.28 -15.86 -5.46
CA MET A 1 -42.90 -14.59 -5.02
C MET A 1 -43.15 -13.72 -6.25
N ALA A 2 -44.09 -12.78 -6.19
CA ALA A 2 -44.26 -11.82 -7.28
C ALA A 2 -43.06 -10.86 -7.28
N ARG A 3 -42.26 -10.89 -8.36
CA ARG A 3 -41.13 -9.98 -8.53
C ARG A 3 -41.66 -8.57 -8.77
N ILE A 4 -41.27 -7.62 -7.92
CA ILE A 4 -41.58 -6.21 -8.17
C ILE A 4 -40.59 -5.73 -9.23
N LEU A 5 -41.07 -5.54 -10.45
CA LEU A 5 -40.19 -5.17 -11.55
C LEU A 5 -39.67 -3.73 -11.43
N PHE A 6 -40.43 -2.83 -10.80
CA PHE A 6 -40.07 -1.40 -10.75
C PHE A 6 -40.81 -0.65 -9.64
N ILE A 7 -40.09 0.18 -8.88
CA ILE A 7 -40.66 1.21 -8.00
C ILE A 7 -40.27 2.58 -8.54
N GLN A 8 -41.27 3.36 -8.97
CA GLN A 8 -41.01 4.63 -9.66
C GLN A 8 -40.66 5.79 -8.74
N ARG A 9 -41.24 5.82 -7.53
CA ARG A 9 -41.11 6.94 -6.61
C ARG A 9 -41.47 6.54 -5.19
N ILE A 10 -40.60 6.88 -4.24
CA ILE A 10 -40.85 6.78 -2.80
C ILE A 10 -40.64 8.17 -2.22
N THR A 11 -41.69 8.77 -1.63
CA THR A 11 -41.59 10.12 -1.06
C THR A 11 -42.22 10.27 0.30
N GLY A 12 -41.65 11.11 1.15
CA GLY A 12 -42.22 11.54 2.44
C GLY A 12 -41.41 11.04 3.64
N GLU A 13 -42.02 11.11 4.83
CA GLU A 13 -41.47 10.53 6.06
C GLU A 13 -42.03 9.12 6.24
N SER A 14 -41.19 8.09 6.15
CA SER A 14 -41.67 6.70 6.17
C SER A 14 -40.62 5.71 6.66
N VAL A 15 -41.10 4.64 7.30
CA VAL A 15 -40.31 3.46 7.61
C VAL A 15 -40.73 2.33 6.67
N ILE A 16 -39.79 1.77 5.91
CA ILE A 16 -40.04 0.69 4.96
C ILE A 16 -39.19 -0.52 5.38
N GLN A 17 -39.79 -1.71 5.42
CA GLN A 17 -39.10 -2.92 5.83
C GLN A 17 -39.27 -4.05 4.80
N TRP A 18 -38.25 -4.90 4.68
CA TRP A 18 -38.28 -6.15 3.90
C TRP A 18 -38.47 -5.95 2.39
N MET A 19 -37.63 -5.11 1.79
CA MET A 19 -37.61 -4.91 0.34
C MET A 19 -36.75 -5.97 -0.32
N THR A 20 -37.36 -6.89 -1.07
CA THR A 20 -36.66 -7.99 -1.74
C THR A 20 -37.06 -8.13 -3.21
N ASP A 21 -36.16 -8.63 -4.06
CA ASP A 21 -36.43 -8.97 -5.47
C ASP A 21 -36.94 -7.79 -6.32
N ILE A 22 -36.31 -6.61 -6.20
CA ILE A 22 -36.70 -5.41 -6.96
C ILE A 22 -35.68 -5.13 -8.06
N SER A 23 -36.11 -5.19 -9.32
CA SER A 23 -35.17 -4.92 -10.42
C SER A 23 -34.71 -3.46 -10.45
N PHE A 24 -35.55 -2.52 -10.02
CA PHE A 24 -35.24 -1.11 -10.16
C PHE A 24 -36.03 -0.22 -9.19
N ILE A 25 -35.35 0.72 -8.53
CA ILE A 25 -35.96 1.79 -7.71
C ILE A 25 -35.49 3.15 -8.22
N GLN A 26 -36.44 4.07 -8.40
CA GLN A 26 -36.18 5.43 -8.86
C GLN A 26 -36.83 6.45 -7.92
N TRP A 27 -36.20 7.63 -7.80
CA TRP A 27 -36.75 8.82 -7.12
C TRP A 27 -37.18 8.56 -5.67
N MET A 28 -36.18 8.36 -4.82
CA MET A 28 -36.36 8.27 -3.37
C MET A 28 -36.08 9.64 -2.74
N THR A 29 -37.07 10.26 -2.12
CA THR A 29 -36.93 11.60 -1.54
C THR A 29 -37.71 11.82 -0.25
N GLY A 30 -37.07 12.40 0.78
CA GLY A 30 -37.69 12.66 2.10
C GLY A 30 -36.86 12.08 3.23
N GLU A 31 -37.45 11.95 4.43
CA GLU A 31 -36.82 11.28 5.58
C GLU A 31 -37.25 9.80 5.61
N LEU A 32 -36.42 8.90 5.10
CA LEU A 32 -36.77 7.48 5.01
C LEU A 32 -35.85 6.64 5.88
N VAL A 33 -36.46 5.72 6.65
CA VAL A 33 -35.73 4.63 7.30
C VAL A 33 -36.10 3.34 6.61
N ILE A 34 -35.13 2.71 5.95
CA ILE A 34 -35.34 1.45 5.24
C ILE A 34 -34.55 0.34 5.92
N GLN A 35 -35.20 -0.78 6.21
CA GLN A 35 -34.56 -1.91 6.86
C GLN A 35 -34.77 -3.18 6.05
N TRP A 36 -33.71 -3.99 5.92
CA TRP A 36 -33.74 -5.29 5.23
C TRP A 36 -34.03 -5.14 3.73
N MET A 37 -33.05 -4.64 2.98
CA MET A 37 -33.06 -4.59 1.53
C MET A 37 -32.21 -5.72 0.96
N THR A 38 -32.78 -6.56 0.09
CA THR A 38 -32.11 -7.71 -0.51
C THR A 38 -32.43 -7.81 -2.01
N ASP A 39 -31.52 -8.29 -2.85
CA ASP A 39 -31.77 -8.56 -4.28
C ASP A 39 -32.34 -7.37 -5.06
N ILE A 40 -31.65 -6.22 -4.98
CA ILE A 40 -32.04 -4.99 -5.68
C ILE A 40 -31.09 -4.73 -6.85
N SER A 41 -31.58 -4.83 -8.09
CA SER A 41 -30.65 -4.71 -9.23
C SER A 41 -30.18 -3.27 -9.49
N PHE A 42 -30.98 -2.24 -9.19
CA PHE A 42 -30.59 -0.85 -9.45
C PHE A 42 -31.35 0.17 -8.59
N ILE A 43 -30.64 1.18 -8.08
CA ILE A 43 -31.24 2.34 -7.40
C ILE A 43 -30.70 3.66 -8.00
N GLN A 44 -31.61 4.59 -8.30
CA GLN A 44 -31.26 5.90 -8.86
C GLN A 44 -32.02 7.06 -8.20
N TRP A 45 -31.36 8.21 -8.10
CA TRP A 45 -31.95 9.48 -7.66
C TRP A 45 -32.44 9.41 -6.20
N MET A 46 -31.48 9.34 -5.29
CA MET A 46 -31.72 9.33 -3.84
C MET A 46 -31.38 10.71 -3.25
N THR A 47 -32.38 11.34 -2.62
CA THR A 47 -32.27 12.69 -2.05
C THR A 47 -32.99 12.78 -0.70
N GLY A 48 -32.59 13.70 0.18
CA GLY A 48 -33.15 13.79 1.55
C GLY A 48 -32.38 12.96 2.58
N GLU A 49 -32.85 12.92 3.83
CA GLU A 49 -32.21 12.18 4.93
C GLU A 49 -32.62 10.69 4.88
N LEU A 50 -31.68 9.84 4.52
CA LEU A 50 -31.95 8.42 4.27
C LEU A 50 -31.12 7.58 5.23
N VAL A 51 -31.80 6.73 6.02
CA VAL A 51 -31.14 5.73 6.88
C VAL A 51 -31.48 4.35 6.34
N ILE A 52 -30.49 3.63 5.83
CA ILE A 52 -30.69 2.26 5.35
C ILE A 52 -29.90 1.28 6.21
N GLN A 53 -30.59 0.27 6.73
CA GLN A 53 -30.00 -0.74 7.60
C GLN A 53 -30.20 -2.12 7.00
N TRP A 54 -29.13 -2.91 6.96
CA TRP A 54 -29.14 -4.28 6.43
C TRP A 54 -29.45 -4.32 4.93
N MET A 55 -28.43 -4.01 4.13
CA MET A 55 -28.47 -4.08 2.67
C MET A 55 -27.64 -5.27 2.17
N THR A 56 -28.23 -6.14 1.37
CA THR A 56 -27.58 -7.31 0.79
C THR A 56 -27.90 -7.42 -0.70
N ASP A 57 -26.94 -7.86 -1.52
CA ASP A 57 -27.16 -8.15 -2.95
C ASP A 57 -27.77 -6.99 -3.76
N ILE A 58 -27.11 -5.82 -3.70
CA ILE A 58 -27.45 -4.67 -4.55
C ILE A 58 -26.42 -4.53 -5.67
N SER A 59 -26.89 -4.53 -6.91
CA SER A 59 -25.97 -4.51 -8.07
C SER A 59 -25.43 -3.12 -8.39
N PHE A 60 -26.20 -2.04 -8.19
CA PHE A 60 -25.75 -0.68 -8.54
C PHE A 60 -26.54 0.45 -7.86
N ILE A 61 -25.86 1.52 -7.42
CA ILE A 61 -26.46 2.74 -6.86
C ILE A 61 -25.83 3.98 -7.51
N GLN A 62 -26.65 4.95 -7.94
CA GLN A 62 -26.15 6.18 -8.59
C GLN A 62 -26.96 7.43 -8.21
N TRP A 63 -26.29 8.59 -8.23
CA TRP A 63 -26.88 9.92 -7.97
C TRP A 63 -27.48 10.06 -6.57
N MET A 64 -26.59 10.11 -5.57
CA MET A 64 -26.93 10.34 -4.15
C MET A 64 -26.54 11.77 -3.72
N THR A 65 -27.28 12.36 -2.77
CA THR A 65 -26.96 13.67 -2.16
C THR A 65 -26.56 13.53 -0.67
N ARG A 66 -26.13 14.63 -0.06
CA ARG A 66 -25.13 14.70 1.03
C ARG A 66 -25.41 14.01 2.39
N GLU A 67 -26.61 13.48 2.65
CA GLU A 67 -27.02 12.95 3.98
C GLU A 67 -27.65 11.55 3.86
N LEU A 68 -26.81 10.56 3.55
CA LEU A 68 -27.18 9.14 3.51
C LEU A 68 -26.34 8.38 4.54
N ASP A 69 -27.01 7.67 5.44
CA ASP A 69 -26.38 6.83 6.47
C ASP A 69 -26.73 5.35 6.21
N ILE A 70 -25.73 4.56 5.78
CA ILE A 70 -25.89 3.12 5.50
C ILE A 70 -25.15 2.32 6.55
N HIS A 71 -25.89 1.47 7.26
CA HIS A 71 -25.33 0.54 8.23
C HIS A 71 -25.52 -0.91 7.76
N TRP A 72 -24.42 -1.69 7.78
CA TRP A 72 -24.38 -3.12 7.44
C TRP A 72 -24.73 -3.42 5.98
N MET A 73 -23.74 -3.25 5.10
CA MET A 73 -23.81 -3.59 3.68
C MET A 73 -22.95 -4.82 3.37
N THR A 74 -23.51 -5.81 2.69
CA THR A 74 -22.78 -7.01 2.24
C THR A 74 -23.12 -7.31 0.77
N ASN A 75 -22.10 -7.61 -0.03
CA ASN A 75 -22.23 -8.05 -1.44
C ASN A 75 -22.82 -6.96 -2.40
N THR A 76 -22.06 -5.89 -2.66
CA THR A 76 -22.29 -5.05 -3.84
C THR A 76 -21.70 -5.72 -5.07
N GLY A 77 -22.52 -6.00 -6.07
CA GLY A 77 -22.13 -6.81 -7.23
C GLY A 77 -21.07 -6.16 -8.11
N HIS A 78 -19.82 -6.55 -7.94
CA HIS A 78 -19.02 -6.99 -9.09
C HIS A 78 -19.29 -8.48 -9.29
N PRO A 79 -19.42 -8.97 -10.54
CA PRO A 79 -19.58 -10.40 -10.78
C PRO A 79 -18.30 -11.12 -10.32
N MET A 80 -18.36 -11.70 -9.12
CA MET A 80 -17.45 -12.73 -8.63
C MET A 80 -17.93 -14.08 -9.16
N ASP A 81 -17.84 -14.24 -10.48
CA ASP A 81 -17.84 -15.58 -11.08
C ASP A 81 -16.35 -15.99 -11.21
N ASP A 82 -15.94 -16.99 -10.42
CA ASP A 82 -14.68 -17.75 -10.52
C ASP A 82 -13.33 -17.00 -10.37
N LEU A 83 -13.25 -15.95 -9.55
CA LEU A 83 -11.94 -15.43 -9.11
C LEU A 83 -11.41 -16.24 -7.92
N ASP A 84 -10.48 -17.11 -8.23
CA ASP A 84 -9.58 -17.85 -7.36
C ASP A 84 -9.20 -17.14 -6.03
N ASP A 85 -9.77 -17.62 -4.90
CA ASP A 85 -9.55 -17.11 -3.54
C ASP A 85 -8.09 -17.25 -3.05
N ARG A 86 -7.19 -17.87 -3.83
CA ARG A 86 -5.76 -18.03 -3.52
C ARG A 86 -5.02 -16.72 -3.25
N CYS A 87 -5.54 -15.59 -3.71
CA CYS A 87 -4.81 -14.31 -3.76
C CYS A 87 -5.41 -13.18 -2.93
N ARG A 88 -6.54 -13.40 -2.25
CA ARG A 88 -7.23 -12.37 -1.47
C ARG A 88 -6.56 -12.21 -0.09
N SER A 89 -5.86 -11.10 0.15
CA SER A 89 -5.52 -10.69 1.52
C SER A 89 -6.63 -9.83 2.11
N HIS A 90 -6.86 -9.91 3.43
CA HIS A 90 -7.86 -9.07 4.09
C HIS A 90 -7.52 -7.58 3.93
N PRO A 91 -8.53 -6.73 3.69
CA PRO A 91 -8.37 -5.30 3.49
C PRO A 91 -7.65 -4.67 4.68
N VAL A 92 -6.63 -3.87 4.38
CA VAL A 92 -5.96 -3.00 5.34
C VAL A 92 -5.91 -1.63 4.69
N ASP A 93 -6.69 -0.70 5.23
CA ASP A 93 -6.71 0.71 4.83
C ASP A 93 -5.50 1.41 5.46
N ASP A 94 -4.32 1.23 4.87
CA ASP A 94 -3.12 1.91 5.33
C ASP A 94 -2.70 2.99 4.34
N LEU A 95 -2.66 4.22 4.85
CA LEU A 95 -2.25 5.44 4.19
C LEU A 95 -0.85 5.85 4.69
N PRO A 96 0.19 5.51 3.92
CA PRO A 96 1.57 5.52 4.42
C PRO A 96 2.44 6.75 4.12
N LEU A 97 3.62 6.78 4.75
CA LEU A 97 4.75 7.67 4.45
C LEU A 97 6.07 6.89 4.42
N GLU A 98 6.97 7.25 3.51
CA GLU A 98 8.36 6.81 3.62
C GLU A 98 9.08 7.58 4.74
N PHE A 99 9.85 6.85 5.55
CA PHE A 99 10.54 7.37 6.73
C PHE A 99 11.97 6.84 6.76
N GLY A 100 12.79 7.43 5.88
CA GLY A 100 14.15 6.99 5.56
C GLY A 100 15.17 6.98 6.68
N MET A 101 15.84 5.82 6.88
CA MET A 101 17.21 5.77 7.38
C MET A 101 18.16 5.48 6.19
N GLN A 102 18.70 6.57 5.64
CA GLN A 102 19.69 6.62 4.54
C GLN A 102 19.26 6.07 3.16
N PRO A 103 19.40 6.86 2.07
CA PRO A 103 18.85 6.53 0.76
C PRO A 103 19.82 5.84 -0.22
N THR A 104 20.96 5.29 0.21
CA THR A 104 22.03 4.89 -0.76
C THR A 104 22.56 3.48 -0.66
N GLY A 105 22.05 2.62 0.23
CA GLY A 105 22.41 1.19 0.26
C GLY A 105 23.90 0.85 0.40
N THR A 106 24.75 1.84 0.67
CA THR A 106 26.21 1.71 0.77
C THR A 106 26.66 2.08 2.18
N MET A 107 27.67 1.38 2.70
CA MET A 107 28.26 1.68 4.03
C MET A 107 28.89 3.08 4.13
N ASN A 108 29.11 3.77 3.00
CA ASN A 108 30.06 4.88 2.93
C ASN A 108 29.50 6.26 3.33
N GLN A 109 28.30 6.33 3.89
CA GLN A 109 27.74 7.58 4.42
C GLN A 109 27.58 7.46 5.93
N ASP A 110 28.63 7.76 6.68
CA ASP A 110 28.56 7.98 8.13
C ASP A 110 28.46 9.49 8.42
N PRO A 111 27.62 9.91 9.38
CA PRO A 111 26.84 9.11 10.33
C PRO A 111 25.46 8.66 9.82
N ILE A 112 24.85 7.71 10.54
CA ILE A 112 23.45 7.29 10.34
C ILE A 112 22.51 8.48 10.50
N GLY A 113 21.82 8.86 9.41
CA GLY A 113 20.77 9.87 9.45
C GLY A 113 19.51 9.28 10.05
N LEU A 114 19.35 9.37 11.38
CA LEU A 114 18.17 8.86 12.06
C LEU A 114 16.99 9.81 11.91
N PRO A 115 15.80 9.31 11.55
CA PRO A 115 14.59 10.12 11.58
C PRO A 115 14.35 10.70 12.97
N PRO A 116 14.15 12.02 13.10
CA PRO A 116 13.89 12.65 14.39
C PRO A 116 12.60 12.11 15.02
N PRO A 117 12.59 11.68 16.29
CA PRO A 117 11.37 11.20 16.95
C PRO A 117 10.24 12.24 17.01
N SER A 118 10.55 13.53 16.91
CA SER A 118 9.55 14.60 16.81
C SER A 118 8.83 14.63 15.46
N GLN A 119 9.49 14.22 14.38
CA GLN A 119 8.91 14.17 13.04
C GLN A 119 7.92 13.01 12.92
N PHE A 120 8.21 11.91 13.61
CA PHE A 120 7.27 10.79 13.75
C PHE A 120 5.94 11.28 14.37
N ARG A 121 6.02 12.03 15.48
CA ARG A 121 4.83 12.61 16.13
C ARG A 121 4.09 13.60 15.23
N HIS A 122 4.82 14.37 14.44
CA HIS A 122 4.26 15.31 13.47
C HIS A 122 3.39 14.60 12.44
N PHE A 123 3.84 13.47 11.89
CA PHE A 123 3.05 12.70 10.92
C PHE A 123 1.89 11.94 11.54
N ARG A 124 2.06 11.35 12.73
CA ARG A 124 0.91 10.74 13.43
C ARG A 124 -0.20 11.75 13.76
N ALA A 125 0.16 12.99 14.08
CA ALA A 125 -0.82 14.06 14.28
C ALA A 125 -1.59 14.45 13.01
N GLN A 126 -1.14 13.97 11.84
CA GLN A 126 -1.75 14.15 10.53
C GLN A 126 -2.26 12.81 9.96
N ASN A 127 -2.60 11.87 10.84
CA ASN A 127 -3.23 10.59 10.52
C ASN A 127 -2.42 9.59 9.68
N VAL A 128 -1.16 9.89 9.33
CA VAL A 128 -0.26 8.95 8.63
C VAL A 128 -0.08 7.67 9.43
N ASN A 129 -0.60 6.54 8.96
CA ASN A 129 -0.68 5.29 9.74
C ASN A 129 0.28 4.20 9.26
N ALA A 130 1.24 4.50 8.39
CA ALA A 130 2.28 3.54 8.04
C ALA A 130 3.62 4.22 7.73
N PHE A 131 4.72 3.55 8.06
CA PHE A 131 6.09 4.06 7.88
C PHE A 131 6.96 3.03 7.17
N ARG A 132 7.69 3.44 6.13
CA ARG A 132 8.71 2.60 5.50
C ARG A 132 10.09 2.98 6.07
N PHE A 133 10.79 2.00 6.63
CA PHE A 133 12.13 2.16 7.19
C PHE A 133 13.17 1.46 6.29
N PRO A 134 13.84 2.22 5.41
CA PRO A 134 15.05 1.77 4.74
C PRO A 134 16.10 1.32 5.73
N ILE A 135 16.70 0.16 5.46
CA ILE A 135 17.84 -0.38 6.20
C ILE A 135 18.94 -0.80 5.24
N SER A 136 20.19 -0.69 5.69
CA SER A 136 21.35 -1.18 4.93
C SER A 136 21.62 -2.64 5.27
N TRP A 137 21.75 -3.49 4.27
CA TRP A 137 22.17 -4.89 4.43
C TRP A 137 23.51 -4.99 5.14
N GLN A 138 24.51 -4.18 4.74
CA GLN A 138 25.84 -4.24 5.33
C GLN A 138 25.85 -3.87 6.81
N ARG A 139 24.98 -2.93 7.24
CA ARG A 139 24.85 -2.59 8.66
C ARG A 139 24.07 -3.64 9.44
N MET A 140 22.98 -4.14 8.87
CA MET A 140 22.13 -5.13 9.52
C MET A 140 22.79 -6.50 9.63
N GLN A 141 23.61 -6.87 8.64
CA GLN A 141 24.35 -8.13 8.61
C GLN A 141 25.77 -7.84 8.12
N PRO A 142 26.73 -7.56 9.01
CA PRO A 142 28.10 -7.17 8.65
C PRO A 142 28.81 -8.22 7.78
N ASN A 143 28.61 -9.50 8.08
CA ASN A 143 29.14 -10.62 7.31
C ASN A 143 28.00 -11.45 6.71
N ILE A 144 28.04 -11.70 5.41
CA ILE A 144 27.04 -12.50 4.70
C ILE A 144 26.96 -13.91 5.31
N MET A 145 25.74 -14.44 5.47
CA MET A 145 25.43 -15.73 6.10
C MET A 145 25.69 -15.82 7.61
N GLU A 146 26.09 -14.73 8.27
CA GLU A 146 26.31 -14.68 9.73
C GLU A 146 25.18 -13.96 10.46
N GLU A 147 25.30 -13.84 11.79
CA GLU A 147 24.31 -13.16 12.62
C GLU A 147 24.08 -11.70 12.23
N LEU A 148 22.88 -11.21 12.54
CA LEU A 148 22.56 -9.79 12.41
C LEU A 148 23.34 -8.97 13.45
N ASP A 149 23.66 -7.73 13.12
CA ASP A 149 24.26 -6.81 14.07
C ASP A 149 23.25 -6.45 15.17
N SER A 150 23.59 -6.79 16.41
CA SER A 150 22.66 -6.64 17.53
C SER A 150 22.34 -5.19 17.89
N GLU A 151 23.25 -4.24 17.64
CA GLU A 151 23.03 -2.84 17.95
C GLU A 151 22.10 -2.20 16.90
N TYR A 152 22.34 -2.48 15.63
CA TYR A 152 21.52 -2.00 14.52
C TYR A 152 20.14 -2.65 14.50
N LEU A 153 20.05 -3.95 14.79
CA LEU A 153 18.76 -4.63 15.00
C LEU A 153 18.00 -4.01 16.18
N GLY A 154 18.66 -3.80 17.33
CA GLY A 154 18.04 -3.17 18.49
C GLY A 154 17.59 -1.72 18.24
N LEU A 155 18.25 -1.01 17.31
CA LEU A 155 17.82 0.31 16.86
C LEU A 155 16.56 0.21 15.99
N LEU A 156 16.54 -0.68 14.99
CA LEU A 156 15.37 -0.92 14.15
C LEU A 156 14.16 -1.31 15.00
N SER A 157 14.32 -2.26 15.92
CA SER A 157 13.24 -2.71 16.82
C SER A 157 12.62 -1.54 17.60
N LYS A 158 13.41 -0.58 18.10
CA LYS A 158 12.88 0.61 18.79
C LYS A 158 12.02 1.51 17.90
N TYR A 159 12.35 1.60 16.61
CA TYR A 159 11.55 2.37 15.65
C TYR A 159 10.28 1.62 15.26
N VAL A 160 10.38 0.30 15.02
CA VAL A 160 9.22 -0.57 14.78
C VAL A 160 8.24 -0.53 15.96
N GLU A 161 8.71 -0.76 17.17
CA GLU A 161 7.89 -0.70 18.39
C GLU A 161 7.23 0.66 18.58
N ARG A 162 7.94 1.76 18.28
CA ARG A 162 7.35 3.10 18.34
C ARG A 162 6.23 3.29 17.31
N ALA A 163 6.40 2.77 16.10
CA ALA A 163 5.37 2.84 15.07
C ALA A 163 4.14 2.03 15.46
N VAL A 164 4.35 0.76 15.82
CA VAL A 164 3.29 -0.17 16.25
C VAL A 164 2.54 0.37 17.47
N ALA A 165 3.25 0.86 18.49
CA ALA A 165 2.62 1.44 19.70
C ALA A 165 1.79 2.71 19.41
N SER A 166 1.92 3.30 18.22
CA SER A 166 1.12 4.43 17.76
C SER A 166 0.00 4.02 16.80
N ASN A 167 -0.33 2.71 16.71
CA ASN A 167 -1.25 2.14 15.72
C ASN A 167 -0.82 2.50 14.29
N ALA A 168 0.46 2.32 13.98
CA ALA A 168 0.97 2.47 12.62
C ALA A 168 1.70 1.20 12.16
N SER A 169 1.49 0.85 10.90
CA SER A 169 2.16 -0.27 10.23
C SER A 169 3.57 0.13 9.79
N VAL A 170 4.41 -0.86 9.51
CA VAL A 170 5.81 -0.68 9.14
C VAL A 170 6.16 -1.53 7.93
N ILE A 171 6.85 -0.94 6.96
CA ILE A 171 7.65 -1.69 5.98
C ILE A 171 9.10 -1.64 6.43
N ILE A 172 9.71 -2.80 6.65
CA ILE A 172 11.16 -2.90 6.75
C ILE A 172 11.69 -3.09 5.34
N ASP A 173 12.38 -2.09 4.80
CA ASP A 173 12.87 -2.06 3.42
C ASP A 173 14.38 -2.33 3.36
N LEU A 174 14.78 -3.42 2.72
CA LEU A 174 16.19 -3.70 2.49
C LEU A 174 16.72 -2.84 1.33
N HIS A 175 17.33 -1.71 1.65
CA HIS A 175 17.59 -0.64 0.71
C HIS A 175 18.87 -0.83 -0.12
N ASN A 176 18.96 -1.91 -0.90
CA ASN A 176 20.23 -2.43 -1.44
C ASN A 176 20.29 -2.70 -2.95
N TYR A 177 19.25 -2.40 -3.74
CA TYR A 177 19.30 -2.43 -5.20
C TYR A 177 19.66 -3.80 -5.82
N ALA A 178 19.21 -4.87 -5.18
CA ALA A 178 19.56 -6.26 -5.47
C ALA A 178 21.08 -6.55 -5.51
N ARG A 179 21.84 -5.77 -4.73
CA ARG A 179 23.30 -5.81 -4.72
C ARG A 179 23.87 -5.71 -3.31
N ARG A 180 25.09 -6.23 -3.20
CA ARG A 180 25.95 -6.00 -2.04
C ARG A 180 27.39 -5.87 -2.50
N ASP A 181 28.06 -4.82 -2.05
CA ASP A 181 29.48 -4.55 -2.32
C ASP A 181 29.82 -4.59 -3.83
N GLY A 182 28.90 -4.03 -4.64
CA GLY A 182 29.00 -3.96 -6.10
C GLY A 182 28.64 -5.27 -6.83
N LYS A 183 28.32 -6.34 -6.13
CA LYS A 183 27.95 -7.65 -6.69
C LYS A 183 26.43 -7.80 -6.76
N VAL A 184 25.93 -8.40 -7.84
CA VAL A 184 24.50 -8.68 -8.06
C VAL A 184 24.14 -10.04 -7.45
N ILE A 185 23.04 -10.07 -6.69
CA ILE A 185 22.55 -11.27 -6.00
C ILE A 185 22.19 -12.34 -7.04
N GLY A 186 22.68 -13.55 -6.82
CA GLY A 186 22.40 -14.72 -7.67
C GLY A 186 23.19 -14.77 -8.97
N GLU A 187 23.86 -13.68 -9.36
CA GLU A 187 24.72 -13.64 -10.56
C GLU A 187 26.21 -13.71 -10.22
N ALA A 188 26.60 -13.20 -9.05
CA ALA A 188 27.96 -13.33 -8.55
C ALA A 188 28.12 -14.61 -7.72
N GLU A 189 29.22 -15.35 -7.92
CA GLU A 189 29.53 -16.56 -7.16
C GLU A 189 29.63 -16.26 -5.65
N GLU A 190 30.15 -15.09 -5.29
CA GLU A 190 30.33 -14.69 -3.88
C GLU A 190 29.04 -14.14 -3.24
N LEU A 191 27.99 -13.90 -4.03
CA LEU A 191 26.70 -13.41 -3.56
C LEU A 191 25.56 -14.27 -4.16
N PRO A 192 25.52 -15.58 -3.88
CA PRO A 192 24.45 -16.45 -4.35
C PRO A 192 23.11 -16.02 -3.74
N ARG A 193 21.99 -16.44 -4.35
CA ARG A 193 20.63 -16.14 -3.86
C ARG A 193 20.43 -16.51 -2.39
N ASP A 194 21.10 -17.57 -1.93
CA ASP A 194 21.03 -18.06 -0.56
C ASP A 194 21.50 -17.01 0.46
N SER A 195 22.34 -16.06 0.05
CA SER A 195 22.76 -14.92 0.88
C SER A 195 21.57 -14.05 1.28
N LEU A 196 20.68 -13.74 0.32
CA LEU A 196 19.48 -12.95 0.59
C LEU A 196 18.43 -13.76 1.36
N VAL A 197 18.35 -15.07 1.09
CA VAL A 197 17.48 -15.99 1.84
C VAL A 197 17.87 -16.04 3.32
N ASP A 198 19.17 -16.20 3.62
CA ASP A 198 19.68 -16.20 5.00
C ASP A 198 19.38 -14.89 5.71
N PHE A 199 19.66 -13.75 5.06
CA PHE A 199 19.36 -12.43 5.61
C PHE A 199 17.89 -12.32 6.03
N TRP A 200 16.96 -12.64 5.11
CA TRP A 200 15.53 -12.55 5.38
C TRP A 200 15.02 -13.59 6.37
N LEU A 201 15.58 -14.79 6.42
CA LEU A 201 15.23 -15.77 7.46
C LEU A 201 15.58 -15.27 8.86
N ARG A 202 16.75 -14.64 9.00
CA ARG A 202 17.20 -14.05 10.28
C ARG A 202 16.31 -12.89 10.67
N LEU A 203 16.01 -11.98 9.75
CA LEU A 203 15.18 -10.81 10.04
C LEU A 203 13.72 -11.20 10.30
N ALA A 204 13.17 -12.15 9.52
CA ALA A 204 11.81 -12.65 9.72
C ALA A 204 11.65 -13.34 11.09
N LYS A 205 12.69 -14.03 11.59
CA LYS A 205 12.65 -14.64 12.93
C LYS A 205 12.39 -13.60 14.04
N GLU A 206 12.94 -12.39 13.90
CA GLU A 206 12.81 -11.30 14.87
C GLU A 206 11.43 -10.61 14.78
N PHE A 207 10.86 -10.50 13.58
CA PHE A 207 9.63 -9.73 13.33
C PHE A 207 8.37 -10.56 13.01
N LYS A 208 8.46 -11.90 12.98
CA LYS A 208 7.28 -12.76 12.72
C LYS A 208 6.15 -12.63 13.74
N GLY A 209 6.46 -12.15 14.94
CA GLY A 209 5.46 -11.87 15.98
C GLY A 209 4.63 -10.61 15.72
N PHE A 210 5.02 -9.79 14.74
CA PHE A 210 4.35 -8.56 14.32
C PHE A 210 3.75 -8.73 12.92
N SER A 211 3.08 -9.86 12.66
CA SER A 211 2.61 -10.22 11.32
C SER A 211 1.50 -9.33 10.79
N GLU A 212 0.78 -8.63 11.67
CA GLU A 212 -0.30 -7.70 11.30
C GLU A 212 0.25 -6.31 10.99
N GLU A 213 1.33 -5.91 11.67
CA GLU A 213 1.84 -4.54 11.64
C GLU A 213 3.12 -4.38 10.82
N VAL A 214 3.88 -5.45 10.58
CA VAL A 214 5.17 -5.40 9.86
C VAL A 214 5.10 -6.16 8.55
N ALA A 215 5.39 -5.45 7.46
CA ALA A 215 5.64 -6.00 6.13
C ALA A 215 7.15 -6.04 5.80
N PHE A 216 7.53 -7.03 5.00
CA PHE A 216 8.91 -7.25 4.56
C PHE A 216 9.09 -6.72 3.13
N GLY A 217 9.71 -5.54 2.98
CA GLY A 217 10.13 -4.97 1.70
C GLY A 217 11.42 -5.63 1.24
N ILE A 218 11.31 -6.63 0.35
CA ILE A 218 12.41 -7.58 0.10
C ILE A 218 13.68 -6.92 -0.42
N MET A 219 13.54 -5.87 -1.23
CA MET A 219 14.68 -5.15 -1.81
C MET A 219 14.25 -3.81 -2.43
N ASN A 220 14.88 -2.72 -2.08
CA ASN A 220 14.69 -1.46 -2.80
C ASN A 220 15.25 -1.55 -4.22
N GLU A 221 14.46 -1.17 -5.22
CA GLU A 221 14.86 -0.87 -6.61
C GLU A 221 15.93 -1.80 -7.26
N PRO A 222 15.65 -3.10 -7.46
CA PRO A 222 16.49 -3.95 -8.30
C PRO A 222 16.65 -3.37 -9.71
N TYR A 223 17.87 -3.15 -10.18
CA TYR A 223 18.16 -2.65 -11.54
C TYR A 223 19.30 -3.45 -12.19
N ASP A 224 19.49 -3.41 -13.52
CA ASP A 224 20.57 -4.12 -14.23
C ASP A 224 20.81 -5.57 -13.74
N VAL A 225 19.74 -6.32 -13.50
CA VAL A 225 19.76 -7.72 -13.07
C VAL A 225 19.17 -8.62 -14.16
N LYS A 226 19.64 -9.86 -14.26
CA LYS A 226 18.97 -10.89 -15.06
C LYS A 226 17.61 -11.21 -14.46
N GLN A 227 16.56 -10.97 -15.23
CA GLN A 227 15.17 -11.05 -14.79
C GLN A 227 14.82 -12.44 -14.20
N GLU A 228 15.21 -13.51 -14.88
CA GLU A 228 14.97 -14.89 -14.44
C GLU A 228 15.72 -15.24 -13.15
N VAL A 229 16.91 -14.66 -12.95
CA VAL A 229 17.70 -14.83 -11.72
C VAL A 229 17.03 -14.10 -10.57
N TRP A 230 16.57 -12.86 -10.80
CA TRP A 230 15.90 -12.05 -9.78
C TRP A 230 14.57 -12.65 -9.34
N PHE A 231 13.70 -13.04 -10.28
CA PHE A 231 12.41 -13.64 -9.92
C PHE A 231 12.58 -15.00 -9.21
N GLY A 232 13.57 -15.80 -9.65
CA GLY A 232 13.95 -17.03 -8.95
C GLY A 232 14.50 -16.78 -7.54
N THR A 233 15.14 -15.63 -7.31
CA THR A 233 15.62 -15.21 -5.99
C THR A 233 14.45 -14.78 -5.09
N LEU A 234 13.52 -13.97 -5.59
CA LEU A 234 12.29 -13.60 -4.85
C LEU A 234 11.48 -14.83 -4.43
N GLN A 235 11.27 -15.78 -5.35
CA GLN A 235 10.57 -17.03 -5.04
C GLN A 235 11.28 -17.83 -3.93
N ALA A 236 12.61 -17.87 -3.93
CA ALA A 236 13.38 -18.55 -2.89
C ALA A 236 13.21 -17.87 -1.52
N VAL A 237 13.25 -16.53 -1.49
CA VAL A 237 13.01 -15.74 -0.27
C VAL A 237 11.59 -15.94 0.27
N VAL A 238 10.57 -15.83 -0.59
CA VAL A 238 9.16 -16.11 -0.22
C VAL A 238 9.02 -17.51 0.39
N THR A 239 9.55 -18.52 -0.30
CA THR A 239 9.49 -19.92 0.14
C THR A 239 10.12 -20.10 1.52
N ALA A 240 11.30 -19.51 1.73
CA ALA A 240 12.03 -19.62 3.00
C ALA A 240 11.30 -18.91 4.14
N ILE A 241 10.85 -17.67 3.93
CA ILE A 241 10.09 -16.91 4.94
C ILE A 241 8.83 -17.68 5.35
N ARG A 242 8.06 -18.19 4.39
CA ARG A 242 6.84 -18.96 4.67
C ARG A 242 7.13 -20.26 5.41
N ASN A 243 8.16 -21.00 5.01
CA ASN A 243 8.58 -22.24 5.69
C ASN A 243 9.08 -22.00 7.12
N SER A 244 9.50 -20.77 7.47
CA SER A 244 9.85 -20.40 8.85
C SER A 244 8.63 -20.19 9.76
N GLY A 245 7.42 -20.18 9.18
CA GLY A 245 6.15 -19.91 9.86
C GLY A 245 5.78 -18.42 9.93
N ALA A 246 6.54 -17.53 9.28
CA ALA A 246 6.21 -16.11 9.23
C ALA A 246 5.05 -15.84 8.26
N THR A 247 4.02 -15.15 8.75
CA THR A 247 2.79 -14.82 8.00
C THR A 247 2.74 -13.34 7.58
N ASN A 248 3.78 -12.56 7.88
CA ASN A 248 3.91 -11.15 7.48
C ASN A 248 3.65 -10.97 5.97
N ARG A 249 3.14 -9.80 5.60
CA ARG A 249 3.09 -9.38 4.19
C ARG A 249 4.51 -9.30 3.63
N ILE A 250 4.70 -9.76 2.39
CA ILE A 250 5.98 -9.72 1.68
C ILE A 250 5.78 -8.84 0.44
N LEU A 251 6.57 -7.77 0.32
CA LEU A 251 6.54 -6.88 -0.83
C LEU A 251 7.58 -7.32 -1.87
N LEU A 252 7.12 -7.44 -3.10
CA LEU A 252 7.84 -8.03 -4.22
C LEU A 252 8.20 -6.94 -5.25
N PRO A 253 9.43 -6.40 -5.20
CA PRO A 253 9.93 -5.43 -6.17
C PRO A 253 10.30 -6.13 -7.49
N ALA A 254 9.89 -5.54 -8.61
CA ALA A 254 10.35 -5.98 -9.92
C ALA A 254 11.80 -5.53 -10.17
N GLU A 255 12.34 -5.87 -11.34
CA GLU A 255 13.54 -5.21 -11.87
C GLU A 255 13.22 -3.77 -12.33
N ASN A 256 14.16 -3.12 -13.03
CA ASN A 256 14.01 -1.76 -13.56
C ASN A 256 13.52 -0.78 -12.48
N TRP A 257 14.19 -0.82 -11.32
CA TRP A 257 13.90 0.04 -10.17
C TRP A 257 12.47 -0.08 -9.65
N SER A 258 11.78 -1.19 -9.95
CA SER A 258 10.36 -1.35 -9.65
C SER A 258 9.46 -0.23 -10.21
N HIS A 259 9.90 0.42 -11.29
CA HIS A 259 9.17 1.53 -11.91
C HIS A 259 7.79 1.08 -12.41
N LEU A 260 6.79 1.93 -12.17
CA LEU A 260 5.42 1.70 -12.64
C LEU A 260 5.38 1.50 -14.17
N GLU A 261 6.15 2.28 -14.91
CA GLU A 261 6.20 2.24 -16.38
C GLU A 261 6.61 0.86 -16.93
N SER A 262 7.59 0.19 -16.30
CA SER A 262 8.06 -1.13 -16.73
C SER A 262 7.31 -2.30 -16.11
N PHE A 263 6.60 -2.07 -15.00
CA PHE A 263 6.07 -3.15 -14.16
C PHE A 263 5.13 -4.11 -14.90
N SER A 264 4.28 -3.62 -15.80
CA SER A 264 3.40 -4.48 -16.62
C SER A 264 4.20 -5.52 -17.43
N THR A 265 5.37 -5.13 -17.96
CA THR A 265 6.26 -6.05 -18.68
C THR A 265 6.82 -7.11 -17.73
N SER A 266 7.29 -6.71 -16.56
CA SER A 266 7.80 -7.60 -15.51
C SER A 266 6.74 -8.56 -14.99
N TYR A 267 5.51 -8.08 -14.87
CA TYR A 267 4.32 -8.82 -14.46
C TYR A 267 4.07 -10.02 -15.37
N HIS A 268 4.06 -9.79 -16.68
CA HIS A 268 3.88 -10.82 -17.69
C HIS A 268 5.10 -11.74 -17.86
N ALA A 269 6.30 -11.24 -17.56
CA ALA A 269 7.53 -12.00 -17.69
C ALA A 269 7.78 -13.01 -16.55
N GLY A 270 7.08 -12.89 -15.42
CA GLY A 270 7.14 -13.90 -14.36
C GLY A 270 6.85 -13.41 -12.94
N MET A 271 6.78 -12.10 -12.68
CA MET A 271 6.43 -11.61 -11.33
C MET A 271 5.08 -12.14 -10.85
N SER A 272 4.10 -12.25 -11.75
CA SER A 272 2.78 -12.83 -11.46
C SER A 272 2.82 -14.29 -10.99
N GLN A 273 3.89 -15.03 -11.32
CA GLN A 273 4.04 -16.46 -11.03
C GLN A 273 4.69 -16.76 -9.67
N ILE A 274 5.09 -15.72 -8.92
CA ILE A 274 5.64 -15.91 -7.57
C ILE A 274 4.50 -16.27 -6.62
N LEU A 275 4.64 -17.42 -5.95
CA LEU A 275 3.62 -18.02 -5.08
C LEU A 275 4.20 -18.43 -3.72
N ASN A 276 3.33 -18.52 -2.72
CA ASN A 276 3.62 -19.20 -1.47
C ASN A 276 3.79 -20.72 -1.73
N PRO A 277 4.42 -21.47 -0.81
CA PRO A 277 4.61 -22.92 -0.96
C PRO A 277 3.32 -23.74 -1.10
N ASP A 278 2.20 -23.22 -0.57
CA ASP A 278 0.87 -23.82 -0.70
C ASP A 278 0.19 -23.50 -2.05
N GLY A 279 0.87 -22.76 -2.94
CA GLY A 279 0.36 -22.32 -4.23
C GLY A 279 -0.55 -21.09 -4.15
N SER A 280 -0.77 -20.53 -2.97
CA SER A 280 -1.49 -19.26 -2.80
C SER A 280 -0.59 -18.06 -3.13
N CYS A 281 -1.18 -16.88 -3.27
CA CYS A 281 -0.42 -15.63 -3.29
C CYS A 281 -0.83 -14.68 -2.15
N THR A 282 -1.52 -15.22 -1.14
CA THR A 282 -1.97 -14.46 0.04
C THR A 282 -0.78 -13.79 0.73
N GLY A 283 -0.91 -12.47 0.97
CA GLY A 283 0.14 -11.67 1.60
C GLY A 283 1.38 -11.44 0.73
N LEU A 284 1.37 -11.80 -0.55
CA LEU A 284 2.38 -11.43 -1.55
C LEU A 284 1.89 -10.23 -2.33
N ILE A 285 2.53 -9.09 -2.12
CA ILE A 285 2.09 -7.79 -2.62
C ILE A 285 3.18 -7.24 -3.53
N PHE A 286 2.84 -6.65 -4.66
CA PHE A 286 3.83 -6.05 -5.55
C PHE A 286 4.28 -4.68 -5.03
N GLU A 287 5.57 -4.40 -5.16
CA GLU A 287 6.17 -3.14 -4.77
C GLU A 287 6.33 -2.24 -6.01
N ILE A 288 5.87 -0.98 -5.95
CA ILE A 288 5.87 -0.05 -7.09
C ILE A 288 6.51 1.27 -6.69
N HIS A 289 7.40 1.78 -7.54
CA HIS A 289 8.02 3.10 -7.40
C HIS A 289 7.60 3.99 -8.57
N GLU A 290 7.39 5.29 -8.31
CA GLU A 290 7.18 6.26 -9.39
C GLU A 290 7.58 7.70 -9.05
N TYR A 291 8.35 8.33 -9.92
CA TYR A 291 8.63 9.77 -9.87
C TYR A 291 8.17 10.44 -11.16
N PHE A 292 7.83 11.72 -11.07
CA PHE A 292 7.12 12.42 -12.16
C PHE A 292 8.03 13.33 -13.00
N ASP A 293 9.34 13.33 -12.72
CA ASP A 293 10.34 13.98 -13.55
C ASP A 293 10.49 13.28 -14.90
N SER A 294 11.14 13.92 -15.88
CA SER A 294 11.11 13.50 -17.28
C SER A 294 11.61 12.08 -17.55
N ASN A 295 12.42 11.51 -16.64
CA ASN A 295 12.98 10.17 -16.72
C ASN A 295 12.54 9.27 -15.55
N GLY A 296 11.60 9.72 -14.71
CA GLY A 296 11.11 8.97 -13.55
C GLY A 296 12.13 8.68 -12.45
N SER A 297 13.24 9.42 -12.38
CA SER A 297 14.34 9.17 -11.44
C SER A 297 14.22 9.86 -10.08
N GLY A 298 13.34 10.83 -9.94
CA GLY A 298 13.22 11.65 -8.73
C GLY A 298 14.38 12.63 -8.51
N THR A 299 15.20 12.89 -9.53
CA THR A 299 16.38 13.77 -9.40
C THR A 299 16.08 15.24 -9.75
N SER A 300 14.97 15.51 -10.43
CA SER A 300 14.49 16.87 -10.71
C SER A 300 13.39 17.33 -9.75
N SER A 301 13.15 18.63 -9.70
CA SER A 301 12.01 19.24 -8.98
C SER A 301 10.74 19.37 -9.83
N ASP A 302 10.80 19.02 -11.12
CA ASP A 302 9.68 19.17 -12.05
C ASP A 302 8.86 17.90 -12.17
N CYS A 303 7.57 18.03 -12.49
CA CYS A 303 6.65 16.90 -12.68
C CYS A 303 5.93 16.94 -14.05
N PRO A 304 6.65 16.87 -15.18
CA PRO A 304 6.05 16.92 -16.53
C PRO A 304 5.25 15.67 -16.92
N VAL A 305 5.43 14.53 -16.25
CA VAL A 305 4.82 13.25 -16.64
C VAL A 305 3.92 12.72 -15.51
N PRO A 306 2.58 12.76 -15.62
CA PRO A 306 1.68 12.39 -14.53
C PRO A 306 1.48 10.88 -14.27
N ARG A 307 1.85 10.02 -15.23
CA ARG A 307 1.85 8.55 -15.10
C ARG A 307 0.51 7.89 -14.73
N THR A 308 -0.60 8.61 -14.92
CA THR A 308 -1.95 8.13 -14.60
C THR A 308 -2.41 7.02 -15.54
N LYS A 309 -1.90 6.97 -16.79
CA LYS A 309 -2.20 5.91 -17.76
C LYS A 309 -1.59 4.59 -17.30
N GLU A 310 -0.31 4.61 -16.97
CA GLU A 310 0.47 3.47 -16.49
C GLU A 310 -0.10 2.94 -15.17
N LEU A 311 -0.51 3.83 -14.26
CA LEU A 311 -1.21 3.45 -13.03
C LEU A 311 -2.52 2.71 -13.34
N GLY A 312 -3.34 3.21 -14.26
CA GLY A 312 -4.58 2.55 -14.68
C GLY A 312 -4.36 1.18 -15.32
N GLU A 313 -3.29 1.03 -16.12
CA GLU A 313 -2.89 -0.25 -16.70
C GLU A 313 -2.48 -1.27 -15.62
N LEU A 314 -1.69 -0.84 -14.64
CA LEU A 314 -1.36 -1.66 -13.47
C LEU A 314 -2.62 -2.10 -12.72
N ILE A 315 -3.50 -1.16 -12.39
CA ILE A 315 -4.74 -1.45 -11.66
C ILE A 315 -5.56 -2.51 -12.39
N THR A 316 -5.72 -2.38 -13.71
CA THR A 316 -6.44 -3.35 -14.56
C THR A 316 -5.80 -4.74 -14.50
N LEU A 317 -4.46 -4.82 -14.48
CA LEU A 317 -3.74 -6.10 -14.34
C LEU A 317 -3.98 -6.74 -12.97
N LEU A 318 -3.92 -5.94 -11.90
CA LEU A 318 -4.13 -6.39 -10.53
C LEU A 318 -5.56 -6.88 -10.31
N GLU A 319 -6.55 -6.15 -10.82
CA GLU A 319 -7.98 -6.53 -10.79
C GLU A 319 -8.21 -7.88 -11.47
N LYS A 320 -7.66 -8.04 -12.68
CA LYS A 320 -7.85 -9.25 -13.48
C LYS A 320 -7.37 -10.51 -12.77
N ASP A 321 -6.22 -10.44 -12.09
CA ASP A 321 -5.59 -11.59 -11.46
C ASP A 321 -5.79 -11.62 -9.93
N ASN A 322 -6.68 -10.75 -9.41
CA ASN A 322 -6.97 -10.57 -7.98
C ASN A 322 -5.69 -10.37 -7.13
N ARG A 323 -4.76 -9.57 -7.65
CA ARG A 323 -3.49 -9.22 -7.01
C ARG A 323 -3.54 -7.84 -6.37
N GLN A 324 -2.52 -7.56 -5.57
CA GLN A 324 -2.40 -6.31 -4.83
C GLN A 324 -1.00 -5.73 -5.01
N ALA A 325 -0.90 -4.42 -4.98
CA ALA A 325 0.35 -3.67 -4.96
C ALA A 325 0.33 -2.58 -3.88
N VAL A 326 1.51 -2.11 -3.51
CA VAL A 326 1.75 -0.93 -2.69
C VAL A 326 2.73 -0.04 -3.45
N ILE A 327 2.46 1.25 -3.48
CA ILE A 327 3.38 2.23 -4.04
C ILE A 327 4.33 2.64 -2.92
N THR A 328 5.49 2.00 -2.81
CA THR A 328 6.40 2.17 -1.65
C THR A 328 7.33 3.36 -1.78
N GLU A 329 7.42 3.96 -2.97
CA GLU A 329 8.03 5.26 -3.19
C GLU A 329 7.30 6.02 -4.30
N PHE A 330 6.97 7.28 -4.02
CA PHE A 330 6.69 8.25 -5.06
C PHE A 330 7.09 9.66 -4.64
N GLY A 331 7.42 10.53 -5.59
CA GLY A 331 7.89 11.87 -5.22
C GLY A 331 7.84 12.90 -6.34
N GLY A 332 7.75 14.16 -5.92
CA GLY A 332 7.75 15.33 -6.78
C GLY A 332 8.20 16.58 -6.01
N GLY A 333 8.67 17.58 -6.75
CA GLY A 333 9.23 18.80 -6.15
C GLY A 333 8.22 19.67 -5.42
N ASN A 334 8.75 20.61 -4.62
CA ASN A 334 7.97 21.53 -3.79
C ASN A 334 7.43 22.74 -4.57
N ASN A 335 6.54 22.48 -5.54
CA ASN A 335 5.88 23.52 -6.35
C ASN A 335 4.45 23.13 -6.73
N LEU A 336 3.67 24.12 -7.23
CA LEU A 336 2.25 23.95 -7.58
C LEU A 336 2.02 22.95 -8.72
N ALA A 337 2.93 22.86 -9.69
CA ALA A 337 2.78 21.93 -10.82
C ALA A 337 2.87 20.48 -10.32
N CYS A 338 3.89 20.17 -9.52
CA CYS A 338 4.04 18.87 -8.88
C CYS A 338 2.90 18.54 -7.91
N ALA A 339 2.43 19.51 -7.11
CA ALA A 339 1.32 19.30 -6.20
C ALA A 339 0.07 18.74 -6.91
N SER A 340 -0.30 19.31 -8.07
CA SER A 340 -1.44 18.85 -8.86
C SER A 340 -1.26 17.43 -9.41
N VAL A 341 -0.03 17.08 -9.83
CA VAL A 341 0.30 15.74 -10.35
C VAL A 341 0.22 14.70 -9.23
N LEU A 342 0.86 14.97 -8.09
CA LEU A 342 0.86 14.09 -6.92
C LEU A 342 -0.57 13.87 -6.41
N GLU A 343 -1.38 14.92 -6.33
CA GLU A 343 -2.77 14.83 -5.91
C GLU A 343 -3.58 13.91 -6.82
N GLN A 344 -3.46 14.06 -8.15
CA GLN A 344 -4.17 13.22 -9.10
C GLN A 344 -3.72 11.77 -9.03
N PHE A 345 -2.42 11.53 -8.95
CA PHE A 345 -1.85 10.18 -8.84
C PHE A 345 -2.31 9.47 -7.57
N VAL A 346 -2.24 10.16 -6.42
CA VAL A 346 -2.70 9.61 -5.14
C VAL A 346 -4.21 9.42 -5.12
N GLN A 347 -4.99 10.32 -5.70
CA GLN A 347 -6.44 10.14 -5.83
C GLN A 347 -6.79 8.86 -6.58
N THR A 348 -6.09 8.58 -7.69
CA THR A 348 -6.27 7.34 -8.46
C THR A 348 -5.88 6.14 -7.62
N ALA A 349 -4.68 6.12 -7.04
CA ALA A 349 -4.21 5.03 -6.20
C ALA A 349 -5.17 4.74 -5.03
N HIS A 350 -5.61 5.78 -4.33
CA HIS A 350 -6.53 5.69 -3.19
C HIS A 350 -7.89 5.09 -3.58
N ASN A 351 -8.44 5.48 -4.74
CA ASN A 351 -9.71 4.95 -5.23
C ASN A 351 -9.63 3.52 -5.77
N SER A 352 -8.42 2.96 -5.90
CA SER A 352 -8.17 1.63 -6.45
C SER A 352 -7.95 0.56 -5.38
N PHE A 353 -8.25 0.89 -4.13
CA PHE A 353 -8.42 -0.12 -3.09
C PHE A 353 -9.52 -1.14 -3.51
N PRO A 354 -9.34 -2.46 -3.30
CA PRO A 354 -8.28 -3.13 -2.53
C PRO A 354 -7.04 -3.55 -3.32
N HIS A 355 -6.91 -3.15 -4.59
CA HIS A 355 -5.80 -3.55 -5.46
C HIS A 355 -4.55 -2.69 -5.28
N ILE A 356 -4.71 -1.41 -4.95
CA ILE A 356 -3.63 -0.58 -4.41
C ILE A 356 -3.89 -0.39 -2.92
N LEU A 357 -2.99 -0.94 -2.10
CA LEU A 357 -3.16 -1.02 -0.64
C LEU A 357 -2.69 0.24 0.10
N GLY A 358 -1.82 1.03 -0.53
CA GLY A 358 -1.23 2.21 0.09
C GLY A 358 -0.14 2.84 -0.77
N TYR A 359 0.32 4.02 -0.36
CA TYR A 359 1.30 4.85 -1.08
C TYR A 359 2.24 5.63 -0.14
N PHE A 360 3.54 5.52 -0.31
CA PHE A 360 4.56 6.10 0.56
C PHE A 360 5.29 7.23 -0.17
N ILE A 361 5.07 8.51 0.21
CA ILE A 361 5.80 9.63 -0.43
C ILE A 361 7.25 9.68 0.05
N TRP A 362 8.17 9.85 -0.89
CA TRP A 362 9.60 10.05 -0.69
C TRP A 362 9.95 11.55 -0.68
N GLY A 363 10.71 12.09 0.29
CA GLY A 363 11.22 11.43 1.49
C GLY A 363 11.15 12.33 2.73
N ALA A 364 10.85 11.71 3.87
CA ALA A 364 10.92 12.32 5.20
C ALA A 364 12.11 11.73 6.00
N GLY A 365 12.25 12.10 7.27
CA GLY A 365 13.37 11.63 8.09
C GLY A 365 14.54 12.61 8.07
N ALA A 366 15.74 12.08 7.88
CA ALA A 366 16.99 12.83 8.04
C ALA A 366 17.46 13.58 6.77
N PHE A 367 16.59 13.76 5.77
CA PHE A 367 16.92 14.53 4.58
C PHE A 367 17.24 15.99 4.89
N ASP A 368 18.17 16.56 4.13
CA ASP A 368 18.49 17.99 4.23
C ASP A 368 17.29 18.84 3.81
N LYS A 369 17.10 19.99 4.45
CA LYS A 369 16.00 20.91 4.14
C LYS A 369 16.01 21.43 2.69
N ASN A 370 17.15 21.37 1.99
CA ASN A 370 17.30 21.79 0.60
C ASN A 370 17.19 20.62 -0.39
N TYR A 371 16.97 19.40 0.09
CA TYR A 371 16.69 18.26 -0.78
C TYR A 371 15.41 18.52 -1.58
N ASN A 372 15.45 18.31 -2.89
CA ASN A 372 14.41 18.72 -3.84
C ASN A 372 13.06 18.04 -3.58
N LEU A 373 13.06 16.83 -3.00
CA LEU A 373 11.85 16.06 -2.68
C LEU A 373 11.53 16.00 -1.17
N VAL A 374 12.19 16.82 -0.34
CA VAL A 374 11.92 16.81 1.10
C VAL A 374 10.45 17.16 1.37
N VAL A 375 9.78 16.36 2.20
CA VAL A 375 8.34 16.54 2.47
C VAL A 375 8.03 17.38 3.72
N THR A 376 9.00 17.52 4.61
CA THR A 376 8.90 18.38 5.80
C THR A 376 10.24 19.01 6.14
N ILE A 377 10.24 20.25 6.63
CA ILE A 377 11.45 20.91 7.11
C ILE A 377 11.28 21.35 8.57
N LEU A 378 12.36 21.37 9.34
CA LEU A 378 12.36 21.89 10.71
C LEU A 378 12.63 23.41 10.69
N GLN A 379 11.66 24.20 11.10
CA GLN A 379 11.76 25.66 11.21
C GLN A 379 11.29 26.11 12.60
N GLU A 380 12.13 26.87 13.31
CA GLU A 380 11.81 27.42 14.64
C GLU A 380 11.30 26.37 15.65
N GLY A 381 11.86 25.15 15.59
CA GLY A 381 11.49 24.03 16.46
C GLY A 381 10.18 23.31 16.08
N ARG A 382 9.61 23.61 14.91
CA ARG A 382 8.39 22.98 14.39
C ARG A 382 8.61 22.37 13.01
N TRP A 383 7.97 21.25 12.75
CA TRP A 383 7.94 20.63 11.43
C TRP A 383 6.93 21.36 10.54
N ILE A 384 7.38 21.77 9.36
CA ILE A 384 6.59 22.48 8.36
C ILE A 384 6.44 21.56 7.15
N ASP A 385 5.20 21.19 6.84
CA ASP A 385 4.86 20.44 5.63
C ASP A 385 5.24 21.22 4.37
N GLN A 386 5.84 20.53 3.41
CA GLN A 386 6.11 21.09 2.09
C GLN A 386 4.93 20.84 1.14
N SER A 387 4.89 21.57 0.03
CA SER A 387 3.72 21.56 -0.87
C SER A 387 3.43 20.20 -1.48
N ASN A 388 4.45 19.35 -1.66
CA ASN A 388 4.28 17.98 -2.16
C ASN A 388 3.44 17.12 -1.19
N PHE A 389 3.76 17.13 0.11
CA PHE A 389 3.00 16.41 1.13
C PHE A 389 1.65 17.08 1.41
N MET A 390 1.58 18.41 1.43
CA MET A 390 0.31 19.11 1.59
C MET A 390 -0.71 18.75 0.52
N ALA A 391 -0.27 18.47 -0.72
CA ALA A 391 -1.16 18.09 -1.82
C ALA A 391 -1.88 16.75 -1.57
N ILE A 392 -1.21 15.82 -0.90
CA ILE A 392 -1.71 14.47 -0.68
C ILE A 392 -2.27 14.28 0.73
N LYS A 393 -1.97 15.18 1.68
CA LYS A 393 -2.29 14.89 3.07
C LYS A 393 -3.78 14.79 3.41
N LYS A 394 -4.61 15.44 2.59
CA LYS A 394 -6.08 15.34 2.66
C LYS A 394 -6.59 13.90 2.51
N PHE A 395 -5.82 13.03 1.87
CA PHE A 395 -6.19 11.63 1.74
C PHE A 395 -6.00 10.88 3.06
N TYR A 396 -5.08 11.32 3.94
CA TYR A 396 -4.92 10.82 5.31
C TYR A 396 -6.05 11.26 6.26
N ASP A 397 -6.72 12.37 5.96
CA ASP A 397 -7.72 13.03 6.84
C ASP A 397 -9.18 12.68 6.53
N ALA A 398 -9.45 11.90 5.47
CA ALA A 398 -10.83 11.58 5.08
C ALA A 398 -11.46 10.63 6.11
N GLY A 399 -12.64 11.01 6.63
CA GLY A 399 -13.41 10.32 7.68
C GLY A 399 -13.94 8.92 7.34
N HIS A 400 -13.16 8.09 6.68
CA HIS A 400 -13.23 6.65 6.87
C HIS A 400 -12.64 6.38 8.25
N GLN A 401 -13.43 5.74 9.10
CA GLN A 401 -12.90 5.17 10.33
C GLN A 401 -11.79 4.19 9.92
N SER A 402 -10.54 4.63 9.99
CA SER A 402 -9.40 3.72 10.02
C SER A 402 -9.49 2.97 11.34
N ASN A 403 -10.29 1.91 11.32
CA ASN A 403 -10.34 0.97 12.42
C ASN A 403 -8.95 0.33 12.47
N PRO A 404 -8.21 0.43 13.59
CA PRO A 404 -6.99 -0.34 13.75
C PRO A 404 -7.34 -1.82 13.55
N ILE A 405 -6.51 -2.53 12.80
CA ILE A 405 -6.66 -3.95 12.53
C ILE A 405 -6.84 -4.67 13.88
N LYS A 406 -8.03 -5.24 14.06
CA LYS A 406 -8.24 -6.36 14.98
C LYS A 406 -8.68 -7.52 14.12
N LEU A 407 -7.77 -8.46 13.89
CA LEU A 407 -8.18 -9.78 13.44
C LEU A 407 -8.70 -10.51 14.68
N ASP A 408 -10.02 -10.59 14.83
CA ASP A 408 -10.63 -11.51 15.78
C ASP A 408 -10.16 -12.92 15.41
N GLY A 409 -9.43 -13.55 16.32
CA GLY A 409 -9.09 -14.97 16.27
C GLY A 409 -10.36 -15.82 16.41
N GLY A 410 -11.06 -16.03 15.31
CA GLY A 410 -12.19 -16.95 15.18
C GLY A 410 -11.79 -18.15 14.33
N ARG A 411 -11.87 -19.34 14.92
CA ARG A 411 -11.49 -20.65 14.39
C ARG A 411 -12.09 -21.01 13.04
#